data_AF-A0A4Y3KUW0-F1
#
_entry.id   AF-A0A4Y3KUW0-F1
#
_cell.length_a   1.000
_cell.length_b   1.000
_cell.length_c   1.000
_cell.angle_alpha   90.00
_cell.angle_beta   90.00
_cell.angle_gamma   90.00
#
_symmetry.space_group_name_H-M   'P 1'
#
loop_
_entity.id
_entity.type
_entity.pdbx_description
1 polymer ?
#
loop_
_entity_poly.entity_id
_entity_poly.type
_entity_poly.pdbx_seq_one_letter_code
_entity_poly.pdbx_strand_id
1 'polypeptide(L)'
;MAPDDASDEPLDLAESLAIIQAQRARVRDQVAPDPRVLFGAWGVAWLVGYLVLWSSARAEPYGHPGGAAFTVFGVLLSAALAVTIAHIARRTAGVRGASERTGSMYGWTWTIGFSAVVLTMIGLTRAGAGWEVLALGWNALSALVVGVLYAAGAAMWEDWRMFGLGAWIALVAGATTLLGVPGSYLLMALAGGGGMLAAATLAHVSRRKGGW
;
A
#
# COMPACT_ATOMS: atom_id res chain seq x y z
N MET A 1 -12.62 59.67 31.64
CA MET A 1 -11.60 58.61 31.74
C MET A 1 -12.34 57.29 31.65
N ALA A 2 -12.55 56.78 30.43
CA ALA A 2 -13.13 55.45 30.21
C ALA A 2 -11.96 54.45 30.15
N PRO A 3 -12.07 53.25 30.75
CA PRO A 3 -11.10 52.19 30.52
C PRO A 3 -11.33 51.58 29.13
N ASP A 4 -10.23 51.39 28.44
CA ASP A 4 -10.11 50.90 27.07
C ASP A 4 -10.12 49.35 27.10
N ASP A 5 -11.29 48.76 27.32
CA ASP A 5 -11.48 47.29 27.28
C ASP A 5 -11.81 46.84 25.84
N ALA A 6 -10.84 46.88 24.93
CA ALA A 6 -11.00 46.27 23.60
C ALA A 6 -9.66 46.06 22.87
N SER A 7 -8.90 45.01 23.20
CA SER A 7 -7.95 44.42 22.21
C SER A 7 -7.30 43.06 22.56
N ASP A 8 -7.52 42.46 23.73
CA ASP A 8 -6.79 41.22 24.10
C ASP A 8 -7.41 39.88 23.63
N GLU A 9 -8.63 39.87 23.08
CA GLU A 9 -9.38 38.62 22.85
C GLU A 9 -9.26 37.95 21.44
N PRO A 10 -8.82 38.61 20.35
CA PRO A 10 -8.64 37.93 19.03
C PRO A 10 -7.31 37.19 18.85
N LEU A 11 -6.25 37.58 19.57
CA LEU A 11 -4.91 37.01 19.43
C LEU A 11 -4.79 35.62 20.09
N ASP A 12 -5.45 35.42 21.24
CA ASP A 12 -5.43 34.16 22.00
C ASP A 12 -6.13 32.99 21.28
N LEU A 13 -7.23 33.25 20.54
CA LEU A 13 -7.95 32.21 19.80
C LEU A 13 -7.15 31.71 18.59
N ALA A 14 -6.52 32.60 17.82
CA ALA A 14 -5.73 32.23 16.66
C ALA A 14 -4.46 31.46 17.06
N GLU A 15 -3.83 31.85 18.16
CA GLU A 15 -2.65 31.17 18.72
C GLU A 15 -3.03 29.81 19.32
N SER A 16 -4.14 29.73 20.07
CA SER A 16 -4.69 28.47 20.57
C SER A 16 -5.07 27.51 19.44
N LEU A 17 -5.69 27.99 18.36
CA LEU A 17 -5.97 27.20 17.17
C LEU A 17 -4.69 26.74 16.45
N ALA A 18 -3.68 27.61 16.34
CA ALA A 18 -2.39 27.26 15.77
C ALA A 18 -1.66 26.18 16.60
N ILE A 19 -1.70 26.27 17.93
CA ILE A 19 -1.17 25.25 18.84
C ILE A 19 -1.93 23.93 18.68
N ILE A 20 -3.26 23.95 18.62
CA ILE A 20 -4.08 22.75 18.40
C ILE A 20 -3.78 22.14 17.02
N GLN A 21 -3.65 22.95 15.96
CA GLN A 21 -3.29 22.47 14.62
C GLN A 21 -1.87 21.90 14.58
N ALA A 22 -0.91 22.55 15.22
CA ALA A 22 0.47 22.07 15.33
C ALA A 22 0.55 20.77 16.13
N GLN A 23 -0.19 20.65 17.24
CA GLN A 23 -0.29 19.41 18.00
C GLN A 23 -0.98 18.30 17.21
N ARG A 24 -2.07 18.60 16.49
CA ARG A 24 -2.74 17.63 15.60
C ARG A 24 -1.82 17.16 14.47
N ALA A 25 -1.09 18.06 13.85
CA ALA A 25 -0.09 17.73 12.82
C ALA A 25 1.03 16.85 13.38
N ARG A 26 1.53 17.18 14.57
CA ARG A 26 2.61 16.43 15.23
C ARG A 26 2.18 15.03 15.68
N VAL A 27 0.95 14.89 16.19
CA VAL A 27 0.35 13.59 16.51
C VAL A 27 0.11 12.79 15.22
N ARG A 28 -0.40 13.41 14.16
CA ARG A 28 -0.61 12.77 12.86
C ARG A 28 0.70 12.21 12.28
N ASP A 29 1.79 12.97 12.36
CA ASP A 29 3.12 12.54 11.90
C ASP A 29 3.75 11.43 12.76
N GLN A 30 3.48 11.41 14.07
CA GLN A 30 3.99 10.37 14.96
C GLN A 30 3.33 9.01 14.74
N VAL A 31 2.05 9.03 14.34
CA VAL A 31 1.20 7.85 14.14
C VAL A 31 1.25 7.36 12.69
N ALA A 32 1.65 8.21 11.75
CA ALA A 32 1.80 7.84 10.34
C ALA A 32 2.80 6.67 10.17
N PRO A 33 2.39 5.58 9.48
CA PRO A 33 3.28 4.47 9.19
C PRO A 33 4.49 4.92 8.36
N ASP A 34 5.71 4.60 8.81
CA ASP A 34 6.94 4.92 8.07
C ASP A 34 6.95 4.23 6.69
N PRO A 35 6.89 5.00 5.58
CA PRO A 35 6.84 4.44 4.23
C PRO A 35 8.09 3.62 3.87
N ARG A 36 9.25 3.90 4.48
CA ARG A 36 10.50 3.16 4.20
C ARG A 36 10.41 1.72 4.69
N VAL A 37 9.77 1.51 5.84
CA VAL A 37 9.60 0.17 6.43
C VAL A 37 8.61 -0.63 5.60
N LEU A 38 7.45 -0.02 5.29
CA LEU A 38 6.41 -0.69 4.54
C LEU A 38 6.86 -0.99 3.10
N PHE A 39 7.34 0.02 2.37
CA PHE A 39 7.76 -0.18 0.98
C PHE A 39 9.05 -1.00 0.87
N GLY A 40 9.93 -0.94 1.86
CA GLY A 40 11.08 -1.82 1.95
C GLY A 40 10.67 -3.29 2.07
N ALA A 41 9.81 -3.61 3.04
CA ALA A 41 9.35 -4.99 3.26
C ALA A 41 8.57 -5.55 2.06
N TRP A 42 7.59 -4.79 1.56
CA TRP A 42 6.80 -5.20 0.39
C TRP A 42 7.60 -5.23 -0.90
N GLY A 43 8.51 -4.27 -1.09
CA GLY A 43 9.41 -4.22 -2.23
C GLY A 43 10.33 -5.44 -2.31
N VAL A 44 10.93 -5.85 -1.18
CA VAL A 44 11.74 -7.08 -1.12
C VAL A 44 10.88 -8.31 -1.39
N ALA A 45 9.72 -8.43 -0.72
CA ALA A 45 8.84 -9.58 -0.87
C ALA A 45 8.37 -9.78 -2.32
N TRP A 46 7.96 -8.69 -2.99
CA TRP A 46 7.53 -8.74 -4.38
C TRP A 46 8.70 -8.99 -5.33
N LEU A 47 9.82 -8.26 -5.18
CA LEU A 47 10.97 -8.44 -6.06
C LEU A 47 11.47 -9.89 -6.02
N VAL A 48 11.76 -10.41 -4.83
CA VAL A 48 12.30 -11.76 -4.67
C VAL A 48 11.25 -12.81 -5.04
N GLY A 49 10.03 -12.66 -4.53
CA GLY A 49 8.96 -13.64 -4.75
C GLY A 49 8.58 -13.79 -6.21
N TYR A 50 8.42 -12.69 -6.94
CA TYR A 50 8.10 -12.75 -8.36
C TYR A 50 9.29 -13.20 -9.21
N LEU A 51 10.54 -12.90 -8.84
CA LEU A 51 11.70 -13.46 -9.53
C LEU A 51 11.77 -14.98 -9.38
N VAL A 52 11.44 -15.50 -8.19
CA VAL A 52 11.36 -16.95 -7.95
C VAL A 52 10.26 -17.57 -8.82
N LEU A 53 9.05 -17.00 -8.84
CA LEU A 53 7.96 -17.46 -9.72
C LEU A 53 8.35 -17.42 -11.20
N TRP A 54 8.96 -16.33 -11.65
CA TRP A 54 9.43 -16.17 -13.03
C TRP A 54 10.49 -17.22 -13.39
N SER A 55 11.49 -17.43 -12.53
CA SER A 55 12.54 -18.41 -12.77
C SER A 55 12.00 -19.84 -12.81
N SER A 56 11.04 -20.16 -11.93
CA SER A 56 10.42 -21.48 -11.86
C SER A 56 9.53 -21.73 -13.08
N ALA A 57 8.71 -20.75 -13.47
CA ALA A 57 7.88 -20.84 -14.66
C ALA A 57 8.68 -21.05 -15.94
N ARG A 58 9.87 -20.43 -16.05
CA ARG A 58 10.76 -20.61 -17.21
C ARG A 58 11.43 -21.99 -17.28
N ALA A 59 11.57 -22.67 -16.15
CA ALA A 59 12.21 -23.98 -16.09
C ALA A 59 11.23 -25.13 -16.41
N GLU A 60 9.92 -24.89 -16.31
CA GLU A 60 8.88 -25.88 -16.53
C GLU A 60 8.39 -25.91 -17.99
N PRO A 61 8.12 -27.09 -18.60
CA PRO A 61 7.70 -27.20 -20.00
C PRO A 61 6.42 -26.44 -20.37
N TYR A 62 5.54 -26.23 -19.39
CA TYR A 62 4.22 -25.61 -19.58
C TYR A 62 4.14 -24.17 -19.06
N GLY A 63 5.25 -23.57 -18.63
CA GLY A 63 5.28 -22.18 -18.20
C GLY A 63 4.62 -21.89 -16.85
N HIS A 64 4.16 -22.91 -16.11
CA HIS A 64 3.59 -22.74 -14.78
C HIS A 64 4.68 -22.78 -13.69
N PRO A 65 4.68 -21.88 -12.70
CA PRO A 65 5.57 -22.02 -11.55
C PRO A 65 5.29 -23.32 -10.79
N GLY A 66 6.34 -23.99 -10.32
CA GLY A 66 6.23 -25.14 -9.44
C GLY A 66 5.67 -24.75 -8.06
N GLY A 67 5.04 -25.71 -7.36
CA GLY A 67 4.41 -25.46 -6.06
C GLY A 67 5.34 -24.83 -5.02
N ALA A 68 6.63 -25.21 -5.00
CA ALA A 68 7.62 -24.63 -4.11
C ALA A 68 7.84 -23.12 -4.33
N ALA A 69 7.74 -22.63 -5.57
CA ALA A 69 7.86 -21.20 -5.87
C ALA A 69 6.68 -20.41 -5.28
N PHE A 70 5.47 -20.96 -5.32
CA PHE A 70 4.31 -20.39 -4.65
C PHE A 70 4.44 -20.42 -3.13
N THR A 71 5.02 -21.48 -2.55
CA THR A 71 5.31 -21.53 -1.11
C THR A 71 6.27 -20.43 -0.69
N VAL A 72 7.39 -20.26 -1.42
CA VAL A 72 8.35 -19.18 -1.16
C VAL A 72 7.69 -17.81 -1.25
N PHE A 73 6.89 -17.57 -2.30
CA PHE A 73 6.18 -16.32 -2.45
C PHE A 73 5.19 -16.07 -1.31
N GLY A 74 4.40 -17.08 -0.94
CA GLY A 74 3.46 -17.01 0.19
C GLY A 74 4.17 -16.65 1.51
N VAL A 75 5.30 -17.28 1.81
CA VAL A 75 6.10 -16.98 3.02
C VAL A 75 6.59 -15.53 3.02
N LEU A 76 7.08 -15.02 1.89
CA LEU A 76 7.53 -13.63 1.76
C LEU A 76 6.38 -12.63 1.97
N LEU A 77 5.21 -12.91 1.40
CA LEU A 77 4.02 -12.09 1.59
C LEU A 77 3.55 -12.10 3.05
N SER A 78 3.53 -13.27 3.70
CA SER A 78 3.19 -13.39 5.12
C SER A 78 4.18 -12.62 6.01
N ALA A 79 5.48 -12.67 5.70
CA ALA A 79 6.50 -11.91 6.42
C ALA A 79 6.31 -10.40 6.25
N ALA A 80 6.07 -9.92 5.02
CA ALA A 80 5.79 -8.50 4.77
C ALA A 80 4.53 -8.03 5.51
N LEU A 81 3.46 -8.84 5.49
CA LEU A 81 2.23 -8.55 6.22
C LEU A 81 2.47 -8.49 7.73
N ALA A 82 3.23 -9.44 8.30
CA ALA A 82 3.57 -9.43 9.71
C ALA A 82 4.36 -8.17 10.10
N VAL A 83 5.31 -7.75 9.26
CA VAL A 83 6.04 -6.48 9.44
C VAL A 83 5.08 -5.29 9.41
N THR A 84 4.15 -5.24 8.46
CA THR A 84 3.13 -4.19 8.37
C THR A 84 2.26 -4.13 9.62
N ILE A 85 1.70 -5.26 10.05
CA ILE A 85 0.84 -5.34 11.24
C ILE A 85 1.60 -4.88 12.48
N ALA A 86 2.79 -5.44 12.71
CA ALA A 86 3.60 -5.11 13.88
C ALA A 86 4.02 -3.63 13.87
N HIS A 87 4.33 -3.06 12.70
CA HIS A 87 4.69 -1.66 12.55
C HIS A 87 3.51 -0.72 12.81
N ILE A 88 2.36 -1.00 12.20
CA ILE A 88 1.14 -0.20 12.41
C ILE A 88 0.72 -0.29 13.87
N ALA A 89 0.63 -1.49 14.46
CA ALA A 89 0.22 -1.68 15.85
C ALA A 89 1.12 -0.92 16.84
N ARG A 90 2.45 -0.90 16.62
CA ARG A 90 3.38 -0.12 17.44
C ARG A 90 3.18 1.39 17.29
N ARG A 91 2.85 1.86 16.07
CA ARG A 91 2.67 3.29 15.77
C ARG A 91 1.32 3.84 16.23
N THR A 92 0.30 3.00 16.27
CA THR A 92 -1.06 3.38 16.69
C THR A 92 -1.36 3.03 18.15
N ALA A 93 -0.45 2.34 18.83
CA ALA A 93 -0.58 2.03 20.26
C ALA A 93 -0.78 3.32 21.08
N GLY A 94 -1.91 3.41 21.79
CA GLY A 94 -2.26 4.55 22.63
C GLY A 94 -3.06 5.66 21.95
N VAL A 95 -3.35 5.54 20.65
CA VAL A 95 -4.16 6.51 19.90
C VAL A 95 -5.60 6.01 19.83
N ARG A 96 -6.53 6.69 20.51
CA ARG A 96 -7.98 6.50 20.40
C ARG A 96 -8.66 7.85 20.16
N GLY A 97 -9.43 7.97 19.08
CA GLY A 97 -10.28 9.14 18.79
C GLY A 97 -10.03 9.86 17.45
N ALA A 98 -11.08 10.58 17.01
CA ALA A 98 -11.30 11.35 15.77
C ALA A 98 -11.43 10.55 14.45
N SER A 99 -12.70 10.38 14.04
CA SER A 99 -13.29 9.61 12.92
C SER A 99 -12.93 8.12 12.82
N GLU A 100 -13.28 7.36 13.86
CA GLU A 100 -13.35 5.90 13.81
C GLU A 100 -14.20 5.41 12.63
N ARG A 101 -15.25 6.15 12.25
CA ARG A 101 -16.15 5.77 11.15
C ARG A 101 -15.46 5.83 9.79
N THR A 102 -14.74 6.90 9.47
CA THR A 102 -14.04 7.04 8.18
C THR A 102 -12.91 6.02 8.06
N GLY A 103 -12.10 5.87 9.11
CA GLY A 103 -11.04 4.86 9.15
C GLY A 103 -11.58 3.42 9.09
N SER A 104 -12.70 3.15 9.77
CA SER A 104 -13.38 1.84 9.72
C SER A 104 -13.97 1.56 8.34
N MET A 105 -14.66 2.52 7.72
CA MET A 105 -15.18 2.36 6.35
C MET A 105 -14.05 2.06 5.38
N TYR A 106 -12.94 2.80 5.45
CA TYR A 106 -11.76 2.51 4.64
C TYR A 106 -11.14 1.15 4.97
N GLY A 107 -11.08 0.75 6.25
CA GLY A 107 -10.64 -0.60 6.62
C GLY A 107 -11.52 -1.70 6.00
N TRP A 108 -12.84 -1.51 6.01
CA TRP A 108 -13.79 -2.45 5.42
C TRP A 108 -13.68 -2.55 3.89
N THR A 109 -13.28 -1.48 3.19
CA THR A 109 -13.08 -1.55 1.74
C THR A 109 -11.96 -2.52 1.35
N TRP A 110 -10.94 -2.72 2.19
CA TRP A 110 -9.93 -3.77 2.00
C TRP A 110 -10.56 -5.16 2.00
N THR A 111 -11.29 -5.49 3.07
CA THR A 111 -11.95 -6.80 3.21
C THR A 111 -12.94 -7.04 2.07
N ILE A 112 -13.77 -6.03 1.74
CA ILE A 112 -14.77 -6.13 0.67
C ILE A 112 -14.07 -6.29 -0.69
N GLY A 113 -13.04 -5.49 -0.98
CA GLY A 113 -12.31 -5.53 -2.25
C GLY A 113 -11.67 -6.88 -2.51
N PHE A 114 -10.94 -7.43 -1.52
CA PHE A 114 -10.34 -8.76 -1.66
C PHE A 114 -11.39 -9.89 -1.69
N SER A 115 -12.48 -9.76 -0.95
CA SER A 115 -13.60 -10.72 -1.04
C SER A 115 -14.21 -10.72 -2.43
N ALA A 116 -14.39 -9.55 -3.05
CA ALA A 116 -14.88 -9.44 -4.42
C ALA A 116 -13.93 -10.11 -5.41
N VAL A 117 -12.61 -9.91 -5.28
CA VAL A 117 -11.60 -10.63 -6.10
C VAL A 117 -11.77 -12.14 -5.96
N VAL A 118 -11.84 -12.67 -4.73
CA VAL A 118 -12.01 -14.11 -4.51
C VAL A 118 -13.29 -14.63 -5.17
N LEU A 119 -14.42 -13.95 -5.00
CA LEU A 119 -15.69 -14.34 -5.61
C LEU A 119 -15.61 -14.32 -7.14
N THR A 120 -15.00 -13.29 -7.73
CA THR A 120 -14.77 -13.20 -9.17
C THR A 120 -13.93 -14.36 -9.67
N MET A 121 -12.82 -14.69 -8.99
CA MET A 121 -11.93 -15.78 -9.40
C MET A 121 -12.58 -17.16 -9.25
N ILE A 122 -13.39 -17.38 -8.22
CA ILE A 122 -14.22 -18.59 -8.09
C ILE A 122 -15.20 -18.68 -9.27
N GLY A 123 -15.86 -17.57 -9.63
CA GLY A 123 -16.78 -17.50 -10.76
C GLY A 123 -16.09 -17.84 -12.09
N LEU A 124 -14.91 -17.26 -12.36
CA LEU A 124 -14.12 -17.57 -13.56
C LEU A 124 -13.68 -19.03 -13.60
N THR A 125 -13.29 -19.60 -12.47
CA THR A 125 -12.93 -21.02 -12.37
C THR A 125 -14.12 -21.90 -12.73
N ARG A 126 -15.31 -21.61 -12.21
CA ARG A 126 -16.55 -22.34 -12.53
C ARG A 126 -16.99 -22.17 -13.99
N ALA A 127 -16.65 -21.05 -14.61
CA ALA A 127 -16.89 -20.79 -16.03
C ALA A 127 -15.89 -21.49 -16.96
N GLY A 128 -14.90 -22.24 -16.42
CA GLY A 128 -13.91 -22.97 -17.20
C GLY A 128 -12.75 -22.10 -17.70
N ALA A 129 -12.46 -20.98 -17.02
CA ALA A 129 -11.30 -20.16 -17.36
C ALA A 129 -10.00 -20.98 -17.25
N GLY A 130 -9.16 -20.88 -18.27
CA GLY A 130 -7.86 -21.55 -18.30
C GLY A 130 -6.92 -21.06 -17.19
N TRP A 131 -5.94 -21.90 -16.83
CA TRP A 131 -5.01 -21.62 -15.73
C TRP A 131 -4.31 -20.26 -15.88
N GLU A 132 -3.94 -19.87 -17.11
CA GLU A 132 -3.20 -18.64 -17.38
C GLU A 132 -4.07 -17.42 -17.08
N VAL A 133 -5.34 -17.45 -17.51
CA VAL A 133 -6.33 -16.41 -17.18
C VAL A 133 -6.50 -16.31 -15.67
N LEU A 134 -6.56 -17.44 -14.97
CA LEU A 134 -6.68 -17.46 -13.52
C LEU A 134 -5.43 -16.92 -12.82
N ALA A 135 -4.24 -17.27 -13.30
CA ALA A 135 -2.96 -16.80 -12.75
C ALA A 135 -2.78 -15.29 -12.94
N LEU A 136 -3.08 -14.78 -14.15
CA LEU A 136 -3.07 -13.35 -14.45
C LEU A 136 -4.13 -12.60 -13.63
N GLY A 137 -5.35 -13.16 -13.53
CA GLY A 137 -6.46 -12.58 -12.79
C GLY A 137 -6.17 -12.46 -11.29
N TRP A 138 -5.64 -13.51 -10.67
CA TRP A 138 -5.28 -13.49 -9.24
C TRP A 138 -4.25 -12.40 -8.93
N ASN A 139 -3.26 -12.23 -9.79
CA ASN A 139 -2.22 -11.21 -9.61
C ASN A 139 -2.76 -9.80 -9.89
N ALA A 140 -3.29 -9.58 -11.09
CA ALA A 140 -3.69 -8.27 -11.57
C ALA A 140 -4.88 -7.69 -10.77
N LEU A 141 -5.91 -8.47 -10.47
CA LEU A 141 -7.07 -7.97 -9.72
C LEU A 141 -6.70 -7.63 -8.27
N SER A 142 -5.87 -8.47 -7.63
CA SER A 142 -5.40 -8.21 -6.27
C SER A 142 -4.57 -6.93 -6.21
N ALA A 143 -3.61 -6.76 -7.13
CA ALA A 143 -2.78 -5.56 -7.20
C ALA A 143 -3.60 -4.31 -7.59
N LEU A 144 -4.60 -4.46 -8.48
CA LEU A 144 -5.50 -3.36 -8.84
C LEU A 144 -6.31 -2.88 -7.63
N VAL A 145 -6.87 -3.79 -6.83
CA VAL A 145 -7.56 -3.44 -5.58
C VAL A 145 -6.63 -2.66 -4.64
N VAL A 146 -5.40 -3.14 -4.44
CA VAL A 146 -4.39 -2.42 -3.63
C VAL A 146 -4.16 -1.00 -4.17
N GLY A 147 -3.95 -0.87 -5.48
CA GLY A 147 -3.68 0.42 -6.12
C GLY A 147 -4.84 1.41 -5.98
N VAL A 148 -6.06 0.96 -6.24
CA VAL A 148 -7.28 1.79 -6.12
C VAL A 148 -7.54 2.19 -4.67
N LEU A 149 -7.37 1.27 -3.72
CA LEU A 149 -7.54 1.60 -2.31
C LEU A 149 -6.47 2.58 -1.83
N TYR A 150 -5.22 2.44 -2.29
CA TYR A 150 -4.19 3.44 -2.02
C TYR A 150 -4.56 4.82 -2.58
N ALA A 151 -5.06 4.90 -3.82
CA ALA A 151 -5.52 6.16 -4.40
C ALA A 151 -6.73 6.76 -3.66
N ALA A 152 -7.67 5.93 -3.23
CA ALA A 152 -8.84 6.36 -2.46
C ALA A 152 -8.44 6.86 -1.06
N GLY A 153 -7.56 6.15 -0.36
CA GLY A 153 -7.00 6.59 0.91
C GLY A 153 -6.23 7.89 0.75
N ALA A 154 -5.42 8.00 -0.31
CA ALA A 154 -4.70 9.22 -0.63
C ALA A 154 -5.61 10.42 -0.85
N ALA A 155 -6.74 10.25 -1.55
CA ALA A 155 -7.74 11.30 -1.72
C ALA A 155 -8.40 11.70 -0.39
N MET A 156 -8.60 10.74 0.51
CA MET A 156 -9.22 10.96 1.83
C MET A 156 -8.28 11.67 2.83
N TRP A 157 -6.98 11.43 2.70
CA TRP A 157 -5.96 12.00 3.61
C TRP A 157 -5.07 13.06 2.95
N GLU A 158 -5.34 13.42 1.70
CA GLU A 158 -4.60 14.39 0.88
C GLU A 158 -3.10 14.04 0.75
N ASP A 159 -2.77 12.76 0.60
CA ASP A 159 -1.40 12.26 0.45
C ASP A 159 -1.06 11.92 -1.01
N TRP A 160 -0.48 12.88 -1.72
CA TRP A 160 -0.05 12.71 -3.11
C TRP A 160 0.97 11.59 -3.33
N ARG A 161 1.78 11.23 -2.32
CA ARG A 161 2.75 10.13 -2.44
C ARG A 161 2.04 8.79 -2.44
N MET A 162 1.04 8.64 -1.55
CA MET A 162 0.16 7.47 -1.54
C MET A 162 -0.67 7.38 -2.83
N PHE A 163 -1.12 8.51 -3.38
CA PHE A 163 -1.84 8.56 -4.66
C PHE A 163 -0.98 8.07 -5.81
N GLY A 164 0.23 8.63 -5.95
CA GLY A 164 1.17 8.25 -7.01
C GLY A 164 1.56 6.78 -6.95
N LEU A 165 1.75 6.24 -5.74
CA LEU A 165 2.00 4.81 -5.55
C LEU A 165 0.78 3.96 -5.93
N GLY A 166 -0.42 4.34 -5.50
CA GLY A 166 -1.64 3.63 -5.84
C GLY A 166 -1.87 3.56 -7.35
N ALA A 167 -1.70 4.71 -8.04
CA ALA A 167 -1.76 4.80 -9.49
C ALA A 167 -0.68 3.93 -10.16
N TRP A 168 0.57 3.97 -9.68
CA TRP A 168 1.65 3.14 -10.19
C TRP A 168 1.33 1.64 -10.08
N ILE A 169 0.91 1.18 -8.89
CA ILE A 169 0.55 -0.23 -8.67
C ILE A 169 -0.60 -0.65 -9.59
N ALA A 170 -1.64 0.18 -9.72
CA ALA A 170 -2.79 -0.10 -10.59
C ALA A 170 -2.38 -0.22 -12.06
N LEU A 171 -1.54 0.70 -12.55
CA LEU A 171 -1.04 0.69 -13.93
C LEU A 171 -0.13 -0.52 -14.20
N VAL A 172 0.77 -0.84 -13.27
CA VAL A 172 1.62 -2.03 -13.36
C VAL A 172 0.78 -3.30 -13.38
N ALA A 173 -0.22 -3.39 -12.49
CA ALA A 173 -1.16 -4.52 -12.45
C ALA A 173 -1.84 -4.74 -13.80
N GLY A 174 -2.39 -3.67 -14.40
CA GLY A 174 -2.96 -3.73 -15.75
C GLY A 174 -1.93 -4.15 -16.80
N ALA A 175 -0.74 -3.54 -16.79
CA ALA A 175 0.32 -3.83 -17.76
C ALA A 175 0.80 -5.28 -17.70
N THR A 176 0.82 -5.93 -16.52
CA THR A 176 1.19 -7.36 -16.42
C THR A 176 0.29 -8.28 -17.24
N THR A 177 -0.99 -7.93 -17.40
CA THR A 177 -1.94 -8.74 -18.18
C THR A 177 -1.62 -8.77 -19.67
N LEU A 178 -0.85 -7.81 -20.17
CA LEU A 178 -0.46 -7.71 -21.58
C LEU A 178 0.72 -8.62 -21.96
N LEU A 179 1.42 -9.18 -20.96
CA LEU A 179 2.69 -9.90 -21.14
C LEU A 179 2.56 -11.42 -21.01
N GLY A 180 1.37 -11.94 -20.65
CA GLY A 180 1.16 -13.37 -20.39
C GLY A 180 2.05 -13.92 -19.28
N VAL A 181 2.09 -15.24 -19.12
CA VAL A 181 3.03 -15.93 -18.23
C VAL A 181 4.22 -16.46 -19.04
N PRO A 182 5.49 -16.27 -18.61
CA PRO A 182 5.93 -15.72 -17.33
C PRO A 182 6.22 -14.22 -17.32
N GLY A 183 6.04 -13.51 -18.44
CA GLY A 183 6.39 -12.08 -18.56
C GLY A 183 5.76 -11.18 -17.49
N SER A 184 4.52 -11.49 -17.10
CA SER A 184 3.80 -10.84 -16.00
C SER A 184 4.54 -10.88 -14.67
N TYR A 185 5.17 -12.00 -14.31
CA TYR A 185 5.95 -12.11 -13.06
C TYR A 185 7.20 -11.23 -13.11
N LEU A 186 7.91 -11.20 -14.23
CA LEU A 186 9.10 -10.36 -14.37
C LEU A 186 8.75 -8.88 -14.26
N LEU A 187 7.68 -8.44 -14.95
CA LEU A 187 7.23 -7.05 -14.85
C LEU A 187 6.83 -6.72 -13.41
N MET A 188 6.12 -7.61 -12.72
CA MET A 188 5.73 -7.36 -11.33
C MET A 188 6.91 -7.33 -10.36
N ALA A 189 7.94 -8.15 -10.59
CA ALA A 189 9.18 -8.10 -9.83
C ALA A 189 9.87 -6.74 -9.96
N LEU A 190 10.07 -6.29 -11.21
CA LEU A 190 10.83 -5.08 -11.51
C LEU A 190 10.03 -3.81 -11.23
N ALA A 191 8.86 -3.68 -11.84
CA ALA A 191 8.04 -2.48 -11.72
C ALA A 191 7.27 -2.43 -10.39
N GLY A 192 6.74 -3.55 -9.92
CA GLY A 192 6.07 -3.63 -8.62
C GLY A 192 7.08 -3.60 -7.47
N GLY A 193 7.86 -4.68 -7.32
CA GLY A 193 8.87 -4.82 -6.26
C GLY A 193 9.95 -3.74 -6.31
N GLY A 194 10.62 -3.59 -7.45
CA GLY A 194 11.65 -2.56 -7.64
C GLY A 194 11.12 -1.14 -7.51
N GLY A 195 9.90 -0.85 -7.99
CA GLY A 195 9.25 0.45 -7.81
C GLY A 195 9.01 0.81 -6.34
N MET A 196 8.55 -0.14 -5.53
CA MET A 196 8.39 0.06 -4.08
C MET A 196 9.74 0.27 -3.38
N LEU A 197 10.80 -0.46 -3.77
CA LEU A 197 12.14 -0.23 -3.22
C LEU A 197 12.69 1.16 -3.59
N ALA A 198 12.46 1.62 -4.82
CA ALA A 198 12.80 2.97 -5.23
C ALA A 198 12.03 4.03 -4.41
N ALA A 199 10.74 3.80 -4.14
CA ALA A 199 9.96 4.67 -3.26
C ALA A 199 10.53 4.69 -1.82
N ALA A 200 10.96 3.54 -1.29
CA ALA A 200 11.58 3.44 0.03
C ALA A 200 12.91 4.20 0.12
N THR A 201 13.76 4.10 -0.91
CA THR A 201 15.04 4.81 -0.96
C THR A 201 14.85 6.32 -1.13
N LEU A 202 13.92 6.75 -1.98
CA LEU A 202 13.54 8.16 -2.13
C LEU A 202 13.02 8.74 -0.81
N ALA A 203 12.15 8.01 -0.11
CA ALA A 203 11.66 8.42 1.21
C ALA A 203 12.80 8.51 2.25
N HIS A 204 13.80 7.64 2.18
CA HIS A 204 14.98 7.71 3.04
C HIS A 204 15.84 8.95 2.75
N VAL A 205 16.12 9.23 1.47
CA VAL A 205 16.96 10.36 1.04
C VAL A 205 16.29 11.70 1.34
N SER A 206 14.99 11.84 1.07
CA SER A 206 14.25 13.08 1.31
C SER A 206 14.21 13.46 2.79
N ARG A 207 14.14 12.48 3.71
CA ARG A 207 14.20 12.73 5.16
C ARG A 207 15.59 13.19 5.62
N ARG A 208 16.67 12.76 4.95
CA ARG A 208 18.03 13.22 5.26
C ARG A 208 18.29 14.66 4.79
N LYS A 209 17.63 15.10 3.72
CA LYS A 209 17.79 16.45 3.16
C LYS A 209 16.98 17.54 3.90
N GLY A 210 15.96 17.16 4.67
CA GLY A 210 15.12 18.07 5.46
C GLY A 210 15.64 18.35 6.88
N GLY A 211 16.94 18.20 7.14
CA GLY A 211 17.54 18.51 8.44
C GLY A 211 18.13 19.93 8.47
N TRP A 212 17.28 20.92 8.71
CA TRP A 212 17.58 22.22 9.33
C TRP A 212 16.39 22.57 10.24
#